data_AF-A0A955RVA8-F1
#
_entry.id   AF-A0A955RVA8-F1
#
_cell.length_a   1.000
_cell.length_b   1.000
_cell.length_c   1.000
_cell.angle_alpha   90.00
_cell.angle_beta   90.00
_cell.angle_gamma   90.00
#
_symmetry.space_group_name_H-M   'P 1'
#
loop_
_entity.id
_entity.type
_entity.pdbx_description
1 polymer ?
#
loop_
_entity_poly.entity_id
_entity_poly.type
_entity_poly.pdbx_seq_one_letter_code
_entity_poly.pdbx_strand_id
1 'polypeptide(L)'
;MSQILTVTLNPALDVHSHIQCLAPGEKMRTTSSCFLPGGGGVNVSRAIQSLNGKSRCFYLKGGPVGSYLELLMDDIGLEQHYVPIQDNNRHHFNVLDESTGQHYRFGMPGPCVSPDEMTATLNYFHNLQDVYGSIAVLSGSIPSGLPHDFYARITRILKAKNMKVVVDAKGSALKAAVREGAYLFKMNLDEFSQLADFDPEDISSIIRAGKNFVRQHDVQKVILSMSDKGAIGICGDESMFIRVPETIGHHVVGSGDSMVAGIVMNLGCQMSTQDGLMYGVAAGTSCALSPMDELCRRDRTEEFFKSIQSNYFFVKT
;
A
#
# COMPACT_ATOMS: atom_id res chain seq x y z
N MET A 1 12.30 -6.13 17.84
CA MET A 1 11.78 -5.87 16.48
C MET A 1 11.00 -4.58 16.56
N SER A 2 11.22 -3.62 15.65
CA SER A 2 10.38 -2.41 15.61
C SER A 2 8.94 -2.80 15.28
N GLN A 3 7.96 -2.34 16.05
CA GLN A 3 6.55 -2.63 15.76
C GLN A 3 6.15 -1.95 14.45
N ILE A 4 5.33 -2.64 13.63
CA ILE A 4 4.76 -2.08 12.40
C ILE A 4 3.26 -1.83 12.65
N LEU A 5 2.83 -0.59 12.50
CA LEU A 5 1.43 -0.17 12.52
C LEU A 5 1.00 0.12 11.08
N THR A 6 -0.04 -0.53 10.58
CA THR A 6 -0.67 -0.14 9.31
C THR A 6 -1.96 0.62 9.61
N VAL A 7 -2.32 1.59 8.77
CA VAL A 7 -3.45 2.48 8.96
C VAL A 7 -4.28 2.51 7.69
N THR A 8 -5.56 2.14 7.81
CA THR A 8 -6.54 2.15 6.72
C THR A 8 -7.78 2.94 7.11
N LEU A 9 -7.91 4.15 6.59
CA LEU A 9 -9.07 5.00 6.92
C LEU A 9 -10.34 4.62 6.14
N ASN A 10 -10.21 3.93 5.01
CA ASN A 10 -11.33 3.55 4.15
C ASN A 10 -11.25 2.07 3.72
N PRO A 11 -11.33 1.13 4.68
CA PRO A 11 -11.26 -0.30 4.40
C PRO A 11 -12.50 -0.73 3.60
N ALA A 12 -12.37 -1.85 2.90
CA ALA A 12 -13.40 -2.39 2.02
C ALA A 12 -13.51 -3.90 2.18
N LEU A 13 -14.72 -4.44 2.06
CA LEU A 13 -14.92 -5.86 1.83
C LEU A 13 -14.73 -6.13 0.35
N ASP A 14 -13.59 -6.73 0.00
CA ASP A 14 -13.26 -7.06 -1.37
C ASP A 14 -13.95 -8.36 -1.75
N VAL A 15 -14.76 -8.32 -2.81
CA VAL A 15 -15.44 -9.46 -3.40
C VAL A 15 -14.72 -9.81 -4.69
N HIS A 16 -14.01 -10.92 -4.69
CA HIS A 16 -13.32 -11.43 -5.87
C HIS A 16 -14.22 -12.48 -6.50
N SER A 17 -14.54 -12.33 -7.78
CA SER A 17 -15.43 -13.25 -8.49
C SER A 17 -14.90 -13.58 -9.87
N HIS A 18 -15.16 -14.80 -10.28
CA HIS A 18 -14.89 -15.27 -11.63
C HIS A 18 -16.18 -15.38 -12.40
N ILE A 19 -16.11 -15.09 -13.69
CA ILE A 19 -17.24 -15.24 -14.59
C ILE A 19 -16.77 -15.76 -15.94
N GLN A 20 -17.59 -16.62 -16.55
CA GLN A 20 -17.26 -17.21 -17.83
C GLN A 20 -17.11 -16.16 -18.94
N CYS A 21 -18.03 -15.19 -19.01
CA CYS A 21 -18.03 -14.12 -20.01
C CYS A 21 -18.84 -12.92 -19.49
N LEU A 22 -18.27 -11.71 -19.56
CA LEU A 22 -18.96 -10.49 -19.18
C LEU A 22 -19.84 -9.98 -20.34
N ALA A 23 -21.15 -9.91 -20.13
CA ALA A 23 -22.15 -9.49 -21.12
C ALA A 23 -23.09 -8.41 -20.56
N PRO A 24 -23.24 -7.26 -21.25
CA PRO A 24 -24.15 -6.20 -20.81
C PRO A 24 -25.61 -6.63 -20.93
N GLY A 25 -26.44 -6.24 -19.96
CA GLY A 25 -27.88 -6.50 -19.96
C GLY A 25 -28.30 -7.90 -19.49
N GLU A 26 -27.37 -8.84 -19.39
CA GLU A 26 -27.64 -10.22 -18.98
C GLU A 26 -27.52 -10.41 -17.46
N LYS A 27 -28.35 -11.32 -16.91
CA LYS A 27 -28.16 -11.77 -15.52
C LYS A 27 -27.02 -12.77 -15.48
N MET A 28 -25.87 -12.30 -15.05
CA MET A 28 -24.69 -13.13 -15.04
C MET A 28 -24.51 -13.92 -13.74
N ARG A 29 -23.97 -15.13 -13.86
CA ARG A 29 -23.69 -16.03 -12.74
C ARG A 29 -22.19 -16.18 -12.60
N THR A 30 -21.67 -15.97 -11.39
CA THR A 30 -20.26 -16.18 -11.10
C THR A 30 -19.96 -17.68 -11.01
N THR A 31 -18.78 -18.08 -11.46
CA THR A 31 -18.28 -19.46 -11.37
C THR A 31 -17.67 -19.73 -9.99
N SER A 32 -17.05 -18.72 -9.40
CA SER A 32 -16.56 -18.71 -8.02
C SER A 32 -16.61 -17.29 -7.46
N SER A 33 -16.69 -17.18 -6.13
CA SER A 33 -16.59 -15.92 -5.41
C SER A 33 -15.92 -16.13 -4.05
N CYS A 34 -15.05 -15.21 -3.64
CA CYS A 34 -14.51 -15.15 -2.29
C CYS A 34 -14.55 -13.72 -1.74
N PHE A 35 -14.52 -13.62 -0.41
CA PHE A 35 -14.54 -12.36 0.31
C PHE A 35 -13.22 -12.20 1.04
N LEU A 36 -12.62 -11.02 0.92
CA LEU A 36 -11.34 -10.70 1.54
C LEU A 36 -11.41 -9.36 2.26
N PRO A 37 -10.68 -9.21 3.37
CA PRO A 37 -10.51 -7.90 3.97
C PRO A 37 -9.56 -7.06 3.09
N GLY A 38 -10.04 -5.89 2.70
CA GLY A 38 -9.41 -5.02 1.72
C GLY A 38 -9.21 -3.59 2.18
N GLY A 39 -8.45 -2.84 1.39
CA GLY A 39 -7.96 -1.50 1.70
C GLY A 39 -6.45 -1.47 1.89
N GLY A 40 -5.81 -0.35 1.54
CA GLY A 40 -4.36 -0.27 1.40
C GLY A 40 -3.57 -0.77 2.62
N GLY A 41 -3.77 -0.18 3.80
CA GLY A 41 -3.08 -0.64 5.02
C GLY A 41 -3.45 -2.06 5.46
N VAL A 42 -4.71 -2.49 5.24
CA VAL A 42 -5.17 -3.87 5.50
C VAL A 42 -4.42 -4.85 4.61
N ASN A 43 -4.31 -4.57 3.31
CA ASN A 43 -3.54 -5.37 2.38
C ASN A 43 -2.05 -5.38 2.71
N VAL A 44 -1.48 -4.25 3.17
CA VAL A 44 -0.10 -4.21 3.68
C VAL A 44 0.05 -5.17 4.87
N SER A 45 -0.88 -5.17 5.84
CA SER A 45 -0.84 -6.10 6.98
C SER A 45 -0.95 -7.56 6.55
N ARG A 46 -1.86 -7.88 5.62
CA ARG A 46 -2.00 -9.21 5.03
C ARG A 46 -0.71 -9.65 4.32
N ALA A 47 -0.12 -8.78 3.51
CA ALA A 47 1.15 -9.06 2.82
C ALA A 47 2.31 -9.23 3.80
N ILE A 48 2.40 -8.41 4.86
CA ILE A 48 3.38 -8.59 5.95
C ILE A 48 3.25 -9.99 6.55
N GLN A 49 2.02 -10.42 6.83
CA GLN A 49 1.76 -11.76 7.37
C GLN A 49 2.14 -12.87 6.38
N SER A 50 1.82 -12.74 5.09
CA SER A 50 2.25 -13.68 4.05
C SER A 50 3.77 -13.80 3.93
N LEU A 51 4.50 -12.76 4.32
CA LEU A 51 5.96 -12.72 4.40
C LEU A 51 6.50 -13.17 5.78
N ASN A 52 5.66 -13.78 6.62
CA ASN A 52 5.91 -14.22 8.00
C ASN A 52 6.32 -13.08 8.96
N GLY A 53 5.88 -11.87 8.67
CA GLY A 53 6.01 -10.71 9.55
C GLY A 53 4.84 -10.54 10.52
N LYS A 54 4.92 -9.48 11.32
CA LYS A 54 3.87 -9.07 12.25
C LYS A 54 3.60 -7.58 12.11
N SER A 55 2.32 -7.21 12.16
CA SER A 55 1.88 -5.82 12.19
C SER A 55 0.58 -5.70 12.99
N ARG A 56 0.35 -4.52 13.55
CA ARG A 56 -0.95 -4.13 14.09
C ARG A 56 -1.71 -3.35 13.02
N CYS A 57 -2.91 -3.80 12.68
CA CYS A 57 -3.75 -3.20 11.65
C CYS A 57 -4.78 -2.26 12.28
N PHE A 58 -4.62 -0.95 12.04
CA PHE A 58 -5.58 0.07 12.41
C PHE A 58 -6.58 0.35 11.28
N TYR A 59 -7.88 0.39 11.59
CA TYR A 59 -8.91 0.77 10.61
C TYR A 59 -10.17 1.40 11.23
N LEU A 60 -11.02 2.00 10.39
CA LEU A 60 -12.36 2.45 10.80
C LEU A 60 -13.39 1.35 10.55
N LYS A 61 -14.14 0.97 11.58
CA LYS A 61 -15.09 -0.16 11.54
C LYS A 61 -16.53 0.33 11.61
N GLY A 62 -17.30 0.09 10.56
CA GLY A 62 -18.67 0.58 10.39
C GLY A 62 -19.66 -0.53 10.02
N GLY A 63 -20.68 -0.69 10.87
CA GLY A 63 -21.82 -1.59 10.67
C GLY A 63 -21.49 -3.05 10.32
N PRO A 64 -22.44 -3.80 9.72
CA PRO A 64 -22.26 -5.24 9.47
C PRO A 64 -21.10 -5.58 8.55
N VAL A 65 -20.81 -4.73 7.56
CA VAL A 65 -19.65 -4.92 6.66
C VAL A 65 -18.35 -4.84 7.45
N GLY A 66 -18.23 -3.85 8.35
CA GLY A 66 -17.09 -3.73 9.25
C GLY A 66 -16.93 -4.92 10.20
N SER A 67 -18.04 -5.46 10.72
CA SER A 67 -18.00 -6.68 11.53
C SER A 67 -17.53 -7.89 10.73
N TYR A 68 -17.89 -8.00 9.45
CA TYR A 68 -17.39 -9.09 8.61
C TYR A 68 -15.91 -8.92 8.28
N LEU A 69 -15.43 -7.70 8.07
CA LEU A 69 -14.00 -7.40 7.92
C LEU A 69 -13.19 -7.83 9.14
N GLU A 70 -13.67 -7.51 10.34
CA GLU A 70 -13.04 -7.94 11.60
C GLU A 70 -12.90 -9.46 11.66
N LEU A 71 -13.98 -10.20 11.37
CA LEU A 71 -13.99 -11.66 11.36
C LEU A 71 -12.99 -12.25 10.35
N LEU A 72 -12.94 -11.71 9.14
CA LEU A 72 -12.00 -12.17 8.11
C LEU A 72 -10.54 -11.88 8.50
N MET A 73 -10.27 -10.76 9.17
CA MET A 73 -8.93 -10.43 9.66
C MET A 73 -8.53 -11.28 10.88
N ASP A 74 -9.49 -11.69 11.73
CA ASP A 74 -9.27 -12.61 12.84
C ASP A 74 -8.97 -14.03 12.35
N ASP A 75 -9.67 -14.51 11.31
CA ASP A 75 -9.48 -15.85 10.74
C ASP A 75 -8.05 -16.06 10.22
N ILE A 76 -7.46 -15.02 9.63
CA ILE A 76 -6.06 -15.04 9.20
C ILE A 76 -5.09 -14.67 10.34
N GLY A 77 -5.56 -14.23 11.51
CA GLY A 77 -4.74 -13.96 12.69
C GLY A 77 -4.01 -12.61 12.67
N LEU A 78 -4.59 -11.57 12.08
CA LEU A 78 -4.05 -10.21 12.16
C LEU A 78 -4.31 -9.59 13.53
N GLU A 79 -3.31 -8.89 14.08
CA GLU A 79 -3.52 -8.05 15.27
C GLU A 79 -4.28 -6.80 14.85
N GLN A 80 -5.43 -6.53 15.48
CA GLN A 80 -6.34 -5.46 15.06
C GLN A 80 -6.45 -4.33 16.08
N HIS A 81 -6.72 -3.12 15.59
CA HIS A 81 -7.33 -2.07 16.38
C HIS A 81 -8.27 -1.27 15.48
N TYR A 82 -9.43 -0.87 16.00
CA TYR A 82 -10.35 -0.07 15.22
C TYR A 82 -10.99 1.03 16.02
N VAL A 83 -11.40 2.07 15.30
CA VAL A 83 -12.34 3.08 15.79
C VAL A 83 -13.70 2.78 15.18
N PRO A 84 -14.76 2.60 15.99
CA PRO A 84 -16.10 2.39 15.47
C PRO A 84 -16.61 3.68 14.79
N ILE A 85 -17.30 3.50 13.66
CA ILE A 85 -18.01 4.56 12.94
C ILE A 85 -19.47 4.13 12.68
N GLN A 86 -20.36 5.10 12.52
CA GLN A 86 -21.79 4.87 12.30
C GLN A 86 -22.10 4.34 10.90
N ASP A 87 -21.49 4.95 9.88
CA ASP A 87 -21.75 4.58 8.49
C ASP A 87 -21.02 3.28 8.11
N ASN A 88 -21.59 2.53 7.17
CA ASN A 88 -21.09 1.20 6.82
C ASN A 88 -19.77 1.26 6.06
N ASN A 89 -18.85 0.33 6.37
CA ASN A 89 -17.74 0.08 5.45
C ASN A 89 -18.27 -0.35 4.07
N ARG A 90 -17.48 -0.07 3.04
CA ARG A 90 -17.85 -0.27 1.64
C ARG A 90 -17.50 -1.66 1.12
N HIS A 91 -17.97 -1.97 -0.08
CA HIS A 91 -17.52 -3.12 -0.86
C HIS A 91 -16.67 -2.69 -2.05
N HIS A 92 -15.68 -3.50 -2.42
CA HIS A 92 -15.09 -3.47 -3.77
C HIS A 92 -15.43 -4.78 -4.47
N PHE A 93 -15.77 -4.71 -5.75
CA PHE A 93 -16.00 -5.90 -6.56
C PHE A 93 -14.91 -6.01 -7.61
N ASN A 94 -14.20 -7.13 -7.60
CA ASN A 94 -13.18 -7.48 -8.59
C ASN A 94 -13.69 -8.70 -9.36
N VAL A 95 -13.87 -8.54 -10.67
CA VAL A 95 -14.40 -9.59 -11.55
C VAL A 95 -13.35 -9.96 -12.58
N LEU A 96 -12.97 -11.23 -12.65
CA LEU A 96 -12.19 -11.78 -13.75
C LEU A 96 -13.14 -12.38 -14.78
N ASP A 97 -13.12 -11.84 -15.99
CA ASP A 97 -13.75 -12.44 -17.16
C ASP A 97 -12.82 -13.51 -17.74
N GLU A 98 -13.19 -14.79 -17.55
CA GLU A 98 -12.39 -15.95 -17.94
C GLU A 98 -12.29 -16.10 -19.47
N SER A 99 -13.24 -15.57 -20.24
CA SER A 99 -13.19 -15.63 -21.71
C SER A 99 -12.15 -14.70 -22.31
N THR A 100 -11.87 -13.57 -21.65
CA THR A 100 -10.96 -12.54 -22.15
C THR A 100 -9.69 -12.39 -21.32
N GLY A 101 -9.65 -12.98 -20.12
CA GLY A 101 -8.61 -12.75 -19.12
C GLY A 101 -8.60 -11.34 -18.53
N GLN A 102 -9.65 -10.55 -18.76
CA GLN A 102 -9.70 -9.14 -18.34
C GLN A 102 -10.24 -9.00 -16.92
N HIS A 103 -9.69 -8.03 -16.19
CA HIS A 103 -10.09 -7.71 -14.82
C HIS A 103 -10.94 -6.44 -14.79
N TYR A 104 -12.10 -6.51 -14.15
CA TYR A 104 -13.00 -5.39 -13.92
C TYR A 104 -13.05 -5.06 -12.43
N ARG A 105 -12.84 -3.79 -12.08
CA ARG A 105 -12.73 -3.35 -10.68
C ARG A 105 -13.74 -2.25 -10.41
N PHE A 106 -14.68 -2.52 -9.51
CA PHE A 106 -15.75 -1.61 -9.13
C PHE A 106 -15.51 -1.14 -7.68
N GLY A 107 -15.11 0.12 -7.53
CA GLY A 107 -14.92 0.74 -6.22
C GLY A 107 -16.20 1.47 -5.79
N MET A 108 -16.85 1.00 -4.72
CA MET A 108 -17.97 1.73 -4.13
C MET A 108 -17.47 2.92 -3.28
N PRO A 109 -18.30 3.97 -3.11
CA PRO A 109 -18.03 5.05 -2.16
C PRO A 109 -17.77 4.50 -0.76
N GLY A 110 -16.83 5.13 -0.03
CA GLY A 110 -16.57 4.82 1.37
C GLY A 110 -17.62 5.43 2.31
N PRO A 111 -17.54 5.09 3.61
CA PRO A 111 -18.40 5.69 4.62
C PRO A 111 -18.16 7.20 4.75
N CYS A 112 -19.15 7.91 5.29
CA CYS A 112 -18.98 9.28 5.78
C CYS A 112 -18.61 9.27 7.26
N VAL A 113 -17.47 9.88 7.60
CA VAL A 113 -16.96 9.97 8.98
C VAL A 113 -17.36 11.30 9.60
N SER A 114 -18.00 11.23 10.77
CA SER A 114 -18.43 12.40 11.54
C SER A 114 -17.27 13.10 12.27
N PRO A 115 -17.46 14.36 12.72
CA PRO A 115 -16.45 15.08 13.50
C PRO A 115 -16.03 14.38 14.81
N ASP A 116 -16.96 13.68 15.48
CA ASP A 116 -16.68 12.97 16.73
C ASP A 116 -15.81 11.72 16.46
N GLU A 117 -16.11 10.98 15.40
CA GLU A 117 -15.31 9.82 14.95
C GLU A 117 -13.92 10.25 14.46
N MET A 118 -13.84 11.38 13.76
CA MET A 118 -12.57 12.00 13.39
C MET A 118 -11.74 12.32 14.63
N THR A 119 -12.37 12.91 15.65
CA THR A 119 -11.71 13.25 16.93
C THR A 119 -11.26 12.00 17.67
N ALA A 120 -12.10 10.96 17.75
CA ALA A 120 -11.73 9.67 18.33
C ALA A 120 -10.54 9.02 17.61
N THR A 121 -10.50 9.13 16.27
CA THR A 121 -9.40 8.64 15.44
C THR A 121 -8.09 9.35 15.74
N LEU A 122 -8.09 10.69 15.82
CA LEU A 122 -6.89 11.44 16.19
C LEU A 122 -6.45 11.14 17.63
N ASN A 123 -7.40 11.00 18.55
CA ASN A 123 -7.11 10.66 19.95
C ASN A 123 -6.40 9.30 20.08
N TYR A 124 -6.75 8.30 19.26
CA TYR A 124 -6.01 7.04 19.22
C TYR A 124 -4.52 7.27 18.92
N PHE A 125 -4.20 8.00 17.85
CA PHE A 125 -2.81 8.26 17.47
C PHE A 125 -2.07 9.12 18.49
N HIS A 126 -2.74 10.10 19.13
CA HIS A 126 -2.16 10.88 20.22
C HIS A 126 -1.81 10.01 21.44
N ASN A 127 -2.64 9.02 21.75
CA ASN A 127 -2.50 8.16 22.93
C ASN A 127 -1.60 6.94 22.72
N LEU A 128 -1.05 6.72 21.52
CA LEU A 128 -0.06 5.67 21.29
C LEU A 128 1.15 5.84 22.21
N GLN A 129 1.50 4.77 22.93
CA GLN A 129 2.66 4.67 23.83
C GLN A 129 3.63 3.61 23.32
N ASP A 130 4.88 3.67 23.76
CA ASP A 130 5.93 2.66 23.47
C ASP A 130 6.22 2.44 21.97
N VAL A 131 5.98 3.47 21.15
CA VAL A 131 6.14 3.42 19.68
C VAL A 131 7.47 3.98 19.15
N TYR A 132 8.42 4.33 20.02
CA TYR A 132 9.68 4.93 19.58
C TYR A 132 10.42 4.03 18.58
N GLY A 133 10.79 4.58 17.41
CA GLY A 133 11.49 3.84 16.36
C GLY A 133 10.63 2.82 15.60
N SER A 134 9.33 2.75 15.89
CA SER A 134 8.36 1.92 15.17
C SER A 134 8.04 2.49 13.78
N ILE A 135 7.49 1.66 12.90
CA ILE A 135 7.10 2.06 11.54
C ILE A 135 5.58 2.21 11.50
N ALA A 136 5.09 3.29 10.89
CA ALA A 136 3.68 3.47 10.59
C ALA A 136 3.46 3.55 9.09
N VAL A 137 2.57 2.74 8.53
CA VAL A 137 2.19 2.74 7.12
C VAL A 137 0.80 3.33 6.98
N LEU A 138 0.70 4.53 6.42
CA LEU A 138 -0.56 5.18 6.09
C LEU A 138 -0.89 4.88 4.63
N SER A 139 -1.86 3.99 4.39
CA SER A 139 -2.14 3.50 3.04
C SER A 139 -3.63 3.49 2.67
N GLY A 140 -3.92 3.93 1.44
CA GLY A 140 -5.24 3.90 0.83
C GLY A 140 -5.95 5.26 0.78
N SER A 141 -7.19 5.28 0.30
CA SER A 141 -8.00 6.51 0.18
C SER A 141 -8.51 7.02 1.54
N ILE A 142 -8.68 8.33 1.67
CA ILE A 142 -9.41 8.95 2.79
C ILE A 142 -10.93 8.85 2.51
N PRO A 143 -11.76 8.41 3.47
CA PRO A 143 -13.23 8.36 3.33
C PRO A 143 -13.85 9.77 3.31
N SER A 144 -15.14 9.89 2.94
CA SER A 144 -15.83 11.19 3.02
C SER A 144 -15.99 11.62 4.49
N GLY A 145 -16.21 12.92 4.71
CA GLY A 145 -16.30 13.50 6.06
C GLY A 145 -14.93 13.80 6.70
N LEU A 146 -13.88 13.03 6.37
CA LEU A 146 -12.51 13.39 6.74
C LEU A 146 -11.92 14.42 5.78
N PRO A 147 -11.13 15.39 6.29
CA PRO A 147 -10.48 16.36 5.42
C PRO A 147 -9.34 15.70 4.63
N HIS A 148 -9.04 16.22 3.43
CA HIS A 148 -8.02 15.62 2.57
C HIS A 148 -6.61 15.63 3.19
N ASP A 149 -6.35 16.50 4.17
CA ASP A 149 -5.07 16.58 4.90
C ASP A 149 -4.99 15.59 6.08
N PHE A 150 -5.95 14.67 6.25
CA PHE A 150 -6.01 13.83 7.45
C PHE A 150 -4.78 12.93 7.62
N TYR A 151 -4.21 12.39 6.53
CA TYR A 151 -2.92 11.69 6.63
C TYR A 151 -1.77 12.63 7.03
N ALA A 152 -1.76 13.89 6.60
CA ALA A 152 -0.75 14.84 7.06
C ALA A 152 -0.86 15.07 8.59
N ARG A 153 -2.09 15.16 9.12
CA ARG A 153 -2.32 15.27 10.57
C ARG A 153 -1.81 14.05 11.33
N ILE A 154 -2.11 12.84 10.85
CA ILE A 154 -1.60 11.60 11.44
C ILE A 154 -0.07 11.57 11.35
N THR A 155 0.51 11.87 10.19
CA THR A 155 1.96 11.91 9.98
C THR A 155 2.65 12.84 11.00
N ARG A 156 2.11 14.04 11.23
CA ARG A 156 2.62 14.98 12.24
C ARG A 156 2.67 14.37 13.65
N ILE A 157 1.56 13.75 14.07
CA ILE A 157 1.44 13.12 15.39
C ILE A 157 2.47 11.99 15.55
N LEU A 158 2.59 11.13 14.55
CA LEU A 158 3.47 9.96 14.61
C LEU A 158 4.95 10.35 14.50
N LYS A 159 5.29 11.37 13.71
CA LYS A 159 6.64 11.96 13.66
C LYS A 159 7.05 12.54 15.01
N ALA A 160 6.16 13.26 15.69
CA ALA A 160 6.42 13.78 17.04
C ALA A 160 6.69 12.68 18.08
N LYS A 161 6.25 11.44 17.79
CA LYS A 161 6.54 10.23 18.58
C LYS A 161 7.75 9.43 18.09
N ASN A 162 8.56 9.99 17.17
CA ASN A 162 9.73 9.35 16.57
C ASN A 162 9.41 8.05 15.81
N MET A 163 8.22 7.94 15.23
CA MET A 163 7.91 6.85 14.31
C MET A 163 8.40 7.16 12.90
N LYS A 164 8.83 6.13 12.18
CA LYS A 164 9.13 6.20 10.75
C LYS A 164 7.81 6.07 9.98
N VAL A 165 7.30 7.19 9.49
CA VAL A 165 6.02 7.22 8.74
C VAL A 165 6.26 6.95 7.25
N VAL A 166 5.60 5.92 6.74
CA VAL A 166 5.53 5.54 5.34
C VAL A 166 4.13 5.92 4.81
N VAL A 167 4.07 6.62 3.69
CA VAL A 167 2.80 7.05 3.08
C VAL A 167 2.66 6.45 1.68
N ASP A 168 1.53 5.79 1.45
CA ASP A 168 1.08 5.27 0.15
C ASP A 168 -0.36 5.75 -0.09
N ALA A 169 -0.46 6.93 -0.69
CA ALA A 169 -1.72 7.65 -0.88
C ALA A 169 -1.74 8.32 -2.26
N LYS A 170 -2.89 8.87 -2.64
CA LYS A 170 -3.10 9.47 -3.96
C LYS A 170 -3.74 10.85 -3.88
N GLY A 171 -3.58 11.63 -4.95
CA GLY A 171 -4.26 12.91 -5.15
C GLY A 171 -3.99 13.93 -4.04
N SER A 172 -5.04 14.61 -3.59
CA SER A 172 -4.96 15.67 -2.58
C SER A 172 -4.40 15.19 -1.23
N ALA A 173 -4.65 13.94 -0.86
CA ALA A 173 -4.13 13.34 0.36
C ALA A 173 -2.60 13.20 0.32
N LEU A 174 -2.07 12.72 -0.80
CA LEU A 174 -0.63 12.65 -1.04
C LEU A 174 0.00 14.05 -1.00
N LYS A 175 -0.57 15.01 -1.74
CA LYS A 175 -0.09 16.40 -1.77
C LYS A 175 -0.02 17.03 -0.37
N ALA A 176 -1.04 16.80 0.46
CA ALA A 176 -1.05 17.30 1.82
C ALA A 176 0.00 16.61 2.70
N ALA A 177 0.14 15.29 2.60
CA ALA A 177 1.15 14.53 3.35
C ALA A 177 2.59 14.94 2.98
N VAL A 178 2.87 15.20 1.71
CA VAL A 178 4.19 15.66 1.24
C VAL A 178 4.58 16.99 1.88
N ARG A 179 3.64 17.92 2.08
CA ARG A 179 3.91 19.21 2.76
C ARG A 179 4.31 19.02 4.23
N GLU A 180 3.85 17.96 4.87
CA GLU A 180 4.25 17.62 6.24
C GLU A 180 5.61 16.92 6.30
N GLY A 181 5.99 16.24 5.22
CA GLY A 181 7.16 15.36 5.17
C GLY A 181 6.93 14.03 5.89
N ALA A 182 7.68 13.00 5.50
CA ALA A 182 7.58 11.65 6.07
C ALA A 182 8.90 10.89 5.90
N TYR A 183 9.01 9.72 6.52
CA TYR A 183 10.19 8.88 6.35
C TYR A 183 10.29 8.33 4.93
N LEU A 184 9.17 7.85 4.36
CA LEU A 184 9.13 7.31 3.00
C LEU A 184 7.81 7.64 2.33
N PHE A 185 7.87 8.05 1.06
CA PHE A 185 6.71 8.07 0.16
C PHE A 185 6.86 6.99 -0.90
N LYS A 186 5.83 6.15 -1.04
CA LYS A 186 5.68 5.26 -2.19
C LYS A 186 4.66 5.90 -3.13
N MET A 187 5.05 6.07 -4.39
CA MET A 187 4.21 6.64 -5.44
C MET A 187 4.39 5.83 -6.72
N ASN A 188 3.39 5.79 -7.58
CA ASN A 188 3.61 5.47 -8.99
C ASN A 188 4.01 6.74 -9.78
N LEU A 189 4.38 6.58 -11.06
CA LEU A 189 4.78 7.73 -11.89
C LEU A 189 3.63 8.72 -12.14
N ASP A 190 2.38 8.26 -12.21
CA ASP A 190 1.21 9.13 -12.40
C ASP A 190 0.90 9.99 -11.16
N GLU A 191 1.18 9.47 -9.97
CA GLU A 191 1.09 10.19 -8.71
C GLU A 191 2.25 11.18 -8.58
N PHE A 192 3.46 10.77 -8.97
CA PHE A 192 4.64 11.63 -8.90
C PHE A 192 4.60 12.77 -9.92
N SER A 193 4.04 12.57 -11.11
CA SER A 193 3.87 13.62 -12.13
C SER A 193 2.94 14.75 -11.69
N GLN A 194 2.11 14.51 -10.67
CA GLN A 194 1.27 15.55 -10.07
C GLN A 194 2.03 16.43 -9.05
N LEU A 195 3.29 16.09 -8.76
CA LEU A 195 4.14 16.71 -7.75
C LEU A 195 5.43 17.29 -8.34
N ALA A 196 5.92 16.73 -9.44
CA ALA A 196 7.16 17.14 -10.08
C ALA A 196 7.08 16.96 -11.61
N ASP A 197 7.79 17.82 -12.34
CA ASP A 197 7.93 17.71 -13.79
C ASP A 197 9.13 16.82 -14.15
N PHE A 198 8.90 15.86 -15.04
CA PHE A 198 9.92 14.98 -15.59
C PHE A 198 9.43 14.34 -16.90
N ASP A 199 10.36 13.71 -17.62
CA ASP A 199 10.03 12.86 -18.77
C ASP A 199 9.82 11.43 -18.27
N PRO A 200 8.60 10.86 -18.38
CA PRO A 200 8.29 9.52 -17.86
C PRO A 200 8.99 8.39 -18.62
N GLU A 201 9.57 8.65 -19.79
CA GLU A 201 10.33 7.66 -20.56
C GLU A 201 11.85 7.74 -20.32
N ASP A 202 12.33 8.77 -19.62
CA ASP A 202 13.74 8.92 -19.25
C ASP A 202 13.98 8.67 -17.76
N ILE A 203 14.56 7.50 -17.45
CA ILE A 203 14.96 7.10 -16.09
C ILE A 203 15.87 8.15 -15.42
N SER A 204 16.76 8.80 -16.17
CA SER A 204 17.65 9.83 -15.61
C SER A 204 16.87 11.10 -15.24
N SER A 205 15.88 11.47 -16.05
CA SER A 205 14.96 12.57 -15.77
C SER A 205 14.14 12.31 -14.51
N ILE A 206 13.59 11.08 -14.38
CA ILE A 206 12.83 10.63 -13.20
C ILE A 206 13.71 10.69 -11.94
N ILE A 207 14.92 10.12 -11.99
CA ILE A 207 15.87 10.13 -10.86
C ILE A 207 16.19 11.57 -10.44
N ARG A 208 16.51 12.45 -11.38
CA ARG A 208 16.82 13.86 -11.10
C ARG A 208 15.65 14.58 -10.45
N ALA A 209 14.43 14.39 -10.95
CA ALA A 209 13.22 14.96 -10.37
C ALA A 209 12.98 14.43 -8.94
N GLY A 210 13.15 13.13 -8.70
CA GLY A 210 13.00 12.55 -7.37
C GLY A 210 14.08 12.99 -6.38
N LYS A 211 15.34 13.15 -6.79
CA LYS A 211 16.41 13.73 -5.96
C LYS A 211 16.08 15.20 -5.59
N ASN A 212 15.56 15.98 -6.55
CA ASN A 212 15.09 17.34 -6.28
C ASN A 212 13.92 17.35 -5.28
N PHE A 213 12.95 16.46 -5.45
CA PHE A 213 11.81 16.30 -4.56
C PHE A 213 12.26 16.01 -3.12
N VAL A 214 13.18 15.06 -2.93
CA VAL A 214 13.76 14.73 -1.61
C VAL A 214 14.48 15.93 -0.98
N ARG A 215 15.15 16.79 -1.76
CA ARG A 215 15.80 18.00 -1.24
C ARG A 215 14.82 19.12 -0.88
N GLN A 216 13.70 19.21 -1.61
CA GLN A 216 12.70 20.28 -1.45
C GLN A 216 11.70 20.01 -0.32
N HIS A 217 11.51 18.74 0.04
CA HIS A 217 10.55 18.33 1.05
C HIS A 217 11.26 17.61 2.21
N ASP A 218 10.67 17.61 3.40
CA ASP A 218 11.19 16.86 4.56
C ASP A 218 10.91 15.35 4.39
N VAL A 219 11.57 14.75 3.40
CA VAL A 219 11.38 13.37 2.97
C VAL A 219 12.72 12.65 2.96
N GLN A 220 12.84 11.53 3.67
CA GLN A 220 14.10 10.79 3.66
C GLN A 220 14.22 9.86 2.46
N LYS A 221 13.12 9.25 2.02
CA LYS A 221 13.09 8.25 0.95
C LYS A 221 11.88 8.43 0.04
N VAL A 222 12.09 8.22 -1.26
CA VAL A 222 11.01 8.12 -2.24
C VAL A 222 11.19 6.84 -3.04
N ILE A 223 10.12 6.08 -3.16
CA ILE A 223 10.04 4.91 -4.02
C ILE A 223 9.02 5.19 -5.13
N LEU A 224 9.48 5.14 -6.37
CA LEU A 224 8.69 5.34 -7.58
C LEU A 224 8.47 3.99 -8.25
N SER A 225 7.28 3.41 -8.12
CA SER A 225 6.91 2.16 -8.80
C SER A 225 6.52 2.44 -10.25
N MET A 226 6.99 1.59 -11.16
CA MET A 226 6.84 1.72 -12.62
C MET A 226 6.26 0.44 -13.23
N SER A 227 5.33 -0.20 -12.52
CA SER A 227 4.66 -1.43 -12.97
C SER A 227 5.66 -2.52 -13.41
N ASP A 228 5.55 -2.99 -14.65
CA ASP A 228 6.41 -4.00 -15.28
C ASP A 228 7.85 -3.53 -15.49
N LYS A 229 8.11 -2.21 -15.54
CA LYS A 229 9.47 -1.64 -15.61
C LYS A 229 10.22 -1.73 -14.27
N GLY A 230 9.51 -2.00 -13.16
CA GLY A 230 10.08 -2.18 -11.82
C GLY A 230 9.93 -0.94 -10.92
N ALA A 231 11.00 -0.50 -10.26
CA ALA A 231 10.93 0.65 -9.34
C ALA A 231 12.24 1.43 -9.21
N ILE A 232 12.15 2.71 -8.92
CA ILE A 232 13.29 3.57 -8.58
C ILE A 232 13.20 3.93 -7.10
N GLY A 233 14.25 3.70 -6.33
CA GLY A 233 14.38 4.20 -4.97
C GLY A 233 15.39 5.32 -4.87
N ILE A 234 15.06 6.34 -4.10
CA ILE A 234 15.85 7.56 -3.94
C ILE A 234 15.97 7.84 -2.44
N CYS A 235 17.20 8.06 -1.97
CA CYS A 235 17.54 8.31 -0.57
C CYS A 235 18.62 9.38 -0.50
N GLY A 236 18.23 10.63 -0.25
CA GLY A 236 19.12 11.79 -0.38
C GLY A 236 19.66 11.89 -1.81
N ASP A 237 20.99 11.90 -1.95
CA ASP A 237 21.66 11.95 -3.25
C ASP A 237 21.91 10.56 -3.87
N GLU A 238 21.62 9.47 -3.15
CA GLU A 238 21.72 8.12 -3.69
C GLU A 238 20.42 7.70 -4.37
N SER A 239 20.55 6.98 -5.49
CA SER A 239 19.41 6.39 -6.20
C SER A 239 19.73 4.99 -6.71
N MET A 240 18.69 4.20 -6.86
CA MET A 240 18.75 2.85 -7.38
C MET A 240 17.56 2.60 -8.30
N PHE A 241 17.84 2.09 -9.50
CA PHE A 241 16.80 1.58 -10.38
C PHE A 241 16.80 0.05 -10.33
N ILE A 242 15.62 -0.50 -10.07
CA ILE A 242 15.31 -1.92 -10.03
C ILE A 242 14.43 -2.30 -11.21
N ARG A 243 14.95 -3.19 -12.06
CA ARG A 243 14.15 -3.87 -13.08
C ARG A 243 13.55 -5.14 -12.53
N VAL A 244 12.30 -5.38 -12.91
CA VAL A 244 11.63 -6.66 -12.71
C VAL A 244 11.95 -7.54 -13.93
N PRO A 245 12.18 -8.86 -13.76
CA PRO A 245 12.27 -9.76 -14.90
C PRO A 245 11.01 -9.66 -15.77
N GLU A 246 11.17 -9.74 -17.10
CA GLU A 246 10.01 -9.78 -18.00
C GLU A 246 9.12 -10.96 -17.62
N THR A 247 7.97 -10.65 -17.02
CA THR A 247 7.02 -11.61 -16.48
C THR A 247 5.62 -11.14 -16.84
N ILE A 248 4.78 -12.07 -17.31
CA ILE A 248 3.39 -11.78 -17.62
C ILE A 248 2.62 -11.80 -16.30
N GLY A 249 2.45 -10.63 -15.68
CA GLY A 249 1.60 -10.48 -14.51
C GLY A 249 0.16 -10.86 -14.85
N HIS A 250 -0.51 -11.55 -13.93
CA HIS A 250 -1.93 -11.85 -14.04
C HIS A 250 -2.77 -10.62 -13.71
N HIS A 251 -2.36 -9.83 -12.71
CA HIS A 251 -3.12 -8.67 -12.24
C HIS A 251 -2.21 -7.69 -11.46
N VAL A 252 -2.72 -6.47 -11.21
CA VAL A 252 -1.98 -5.41 -10.48
C VAL A 252 -2.56 -5.10 -9.09
N VAL A 253 -3.62 -5.79 -8.69
CA VAL A 253 -4.27 -5.56 -7.39
C VAL A 253 -3.34 -6.04 -6.28
N GLY A 254 -3.11 -5.21 -5.26
CA GLY A 254 -2.26 -5.58 -4.13
C GLY A 254 -0.75 -5.60 -4.38
N SER A 255 -0.26 -5.43 -5.62
CA SER A 255 1.18 -5.40 -5.91
C SER A 255 1.88 -4.21 -5.24
N GLY A 256 1.21 -3.05 -5.20
CA GLY A 256 1.69 -1.87 -4.47
C GLY A 256 1.78 -2.11 -2.97
N ASP A 257 0.70 -2.65 -2.39
CA ASP A 257 0.62 -2.97 -0.96
C ASP A 257 1.69 -4.02 -0.55
N SER A 258 1.86 -5.05 -1.40
CA SER A 258 2.89 -6.09 -1.22
C SER A 258 4.31 -5.51 -1.30
N MET A 259 4.54 -4.55 -2.20
CA MET A 259 5.81 -3.83 -2.28
C MET A 259 6.08 -3.04 -1.00
N VAL A 260 5.09 -2.31 -0.47
CA VAL A 260 5.23 -1.60 0.80
C VAL A 260 5.55 -2.58 1.93
N ALA A 261 4.80 -3.69 2.02
CA ALA A 261 5.03 -4.74 3.02
C ALA A 261 6.49 -5.25 2.98
N GLY A 262 7.00 -5.58 1.79
CA GLY A 262 8.38 -6.02 1.61
C GLY A 262 9.41 -4.97 2.05
N ILE A 263 9.18 -3.69 1.72
CA ILE A 263 10.04 -2.57 2.13
C ILE A 263 10.06 -2.43 3.65
N VAL A 264 8.89 -2.35 4.30
CA VAL A 264 8.83 -2.06 5.74
C VAL A 264 9.29 -3.22 6.61
N MET A 265 9.13 -4.46 6.14
CA MET A 265 9.70 -5.65 6.78
C MET A 265 11.23 -5.57 6.86
N ASN A 266 11.88 -5.09 5.80
CA ASN A 266 13.34 -4.97 5.76
C ASN A 266 13.85 -3.73 6.52
N LEU A 267 13.10 -2.62 6.49
CA LEU A 267 13.40 -1.44 7.30
C LEU A 267 13.33 -1.74 8.81
N GLY A 268 12.49 -2.68 9.24
CA GLY A 268 12.40 -3.14 10.63
C GLY A 268 13.50 -4.11 11.06
N CYS A 269 14.20 -4.73 10.10
CA CYS A 269 15.24 -5.74 10.32
C CYS A 269 16.68 -5.22 10.20
N GLN A 270 16.89 -3.89 10.17
CA GLN A 270 18.21 -3.26 10.01
C GLN A 270 18.96 -3.62 8.71
N MET A 271 18.26 -4.09 7.68
CA MET A 271 18.85 -4.33 6.36
C MET A 271 19.11 -3.01 5.63
N SER A 272 19.99 -3.04 4.62
CA SER A 272 20.33 -1.84 3.85
C SER A 272 19.08 -1.30 3.13
N THR A 273 19.03 0.02 2.90
CA THR A 273 17.94 0.65 2.11
C THR A 273 17.78 -0.03 0.75
N GLN A 274 18.90 -0.48 0.16
CA GLN A 274 18.96 -1.24 -1.08
C GLN A 274 18.25 -2.59 -0.98
N ASP A 275 18.55 -3.40 0.05
CA ASP A 275 17.91 -4.70 0.24
C ASP A 275 16.41 -4.55 0.47
N GLY A 276 15.99 -3.55 1.24
CA GLY A 276 14.57 -3.28 1.45
C GLY A 276 13.83 -2.93 0.17
N LEU A 277 14.44 -2.15 -0.72
CA LEU A 277 13.87 -1.84 -2.02
C LEU A 277 13.79 -3.09 -2.92
N MET A 278 14.88 -3.85 -3.01
CA MET A 278 14.95 -5.09 -3.78
C MET A 278 13.90 -6.10 -3.32
N TYR A 279 13.73 -6.27 -2.01
CA TYR A 279 12.73 -7.17 -1.44
C TYR A 279 11.31 -6.65 -1.63
N GLY A 280 11.11 -5.34 -1.55
CA GLY A 280 9.84 -4.69 -1.91
C GLY A 280 9.43 -4.98 -3.33
N VAL A 281 10.34 -4.77 -4.29
CA VAL A 281 10.04 -5.08 -5.70
C VAL A 281 9.74 -6.57 -5.87
N ALA A 282 10.56 -7.44 -5.27
CA ALA A 282 10.32 -8.88 -5.33
C ALA A 282 8.92 -9.27 -4.80
N ALA A 283 8.47 -8.64 -3.71
CA ALA A 283 7.14 -8.88 -3.15
C ALA A 283 6.03 -8.37 -4.08
N GLY A 284 6.19 -7.18 -4.67
CA GLY A 284 5.27 -6.65 -5.67
C GLY A 284 5.15 -7.55 -6.90
N THR A 285 6.29 -8.02 -7.44
CA THR A 285 6.33 -8.98 -8.55
C THR A 285 5.70 -10.30 -8.19
N SER A 286 5.99 -10.83 -6.99
CA SER A 286 5.35 -12.08 -6.52
C SER A 286 3.84 -11.96 -6.51
N CYS A 287 3.29 -10.83 -6.04
CA CYS A 287 1.85 -10.58 -6.00
C CYS A 287 1.26 -10.50 -7.42
N ALA A 288 1.92 -9.80 -8.34
CA ALA A 288 1.43 -9.66 -9.72
C ALA A 288 1.29 -11.02 -10.44
N LEU A 289 2.04 -12.03 -10.01
CA LEU A 289 2.02 -13.40 -10.53
C LEU A 289 1.16 -14.37 -9.71
N SER A 290 0.53 -13.90 -8.63
CA SER A 290 -0.40 -14.69 -7.83
C SER A 290 -1.80 -14.69 -8.46
N PRO A 291 -2.68 -15.63 -8.06
CA PRO A 291 -4.12 -15.50 -8.26
C PRO A 291 -4.67 -14.15 -7.75
N MET A 292 -5.78 -13.67 -8.32
CA MET A 292 -6.32 -12.32 -8.03
C MET A 292 -6.75 -12.13 -6.57
N ASP A 293 -7.08 -13.21 -5.87
CA ASP A 293 -7.49 -13.25 -4.47
C ASP A 293 -6.31 -13.42 -3.49
N GLU A 294 -5.09 -13.55 -4.02
CA GLU A 294 -3.85 -13.67 -3.23
C GLU A 294 -2.98 -12.41 -3.36
N LEU A 295 -2.15 -12.18 -2.33
CA LEU A 295 -1.10 -11.14 -2.35
C LEU A 295 0.26 -11.78 -2.71
N CYS A 296 1.35 -11.18 -2.26
CA CYS A 296 2.67 -11.81 -2.36
C CYS A 296 2.76 -13.12 -1.56
N ARG A 297 3.62 -14.02 -2.04
CA ARG A 297 3.99 -15.25 -1.36
C ARG A 297 5.47 -15.21 -1.01
N ARG A 298 5.81 -15.69 0.19
CA ARG A 298 7.18 -15.63 0.71
C ARG A 298 8.19 -16.38 -0.16
N ASP A 299 7.88 -17.63 -0.51
CA ASP A 299 8.74 -18.50 -1.33
C ASP A 299 9.15 -17.83 -2.65
N ARG A 300 8.16 -17.32 -3.38
CA ARG A 300 8.35 -16.62 -4.65
C ARG A 300 9.01 -15.26 -4.47
N THR A 301 8.68 -14.52 -3.41
CA THR A 301 9.34 -13.25 -3.07
C THR A 301 10.84 -13.47 -2.82
N GLU A 302 11.22 -14.51 -2.07
CA GLU A 302 12.62 -14.84 -1.81
C GLU A 302 13.36 -15.29 -3.08
N GLU A 303 12.70 -16.01 -3.99
CA GLU A 303 13.24 -16.36 -5.30
C GLU A 303 13.52 -15.12 -6.15
N PHE A 304 12.53 -14.23 -6.30
CA PHE A 304 12.70 -12.98 -7.04
C PHE A 304 13.78 -12.11 -6.41
N PHE A 305 13.82 -12.00 -5.09
CA PHE A 305 14.83 -11.21 -4.39
C PHE A 305 16.26 -11.69 -4.70
N LYS A 306 16.50 -13.01 -4.68
CA LYS A 306 17.80 -13.60 -5.05
C LYS A 306 18.15 -13.33 -6.52
N SER A 307 17.18 -13.54 -7.42
CA SER A 307 17.36 -13.28 -8.86
C SER A 307 17.68 -11.81 -9.13
N ILE A 308 16.96 -10.91 -8.46
CA ILE A 308 17.20 -9.48 -8.39
C ILE A 308 18.67 -9.29 -7.97
N GLN A 309 19.08 -9.69 -6.77
CA GLN A 309 20.46 -9.50 -6.27
C GLN A 309 21.56 -9.99 -7.24
N SER A 310 21.34 -11.11 -7.95
CA SER A 310 22.33 -11.67 -8.89
C SER A 310 22.43 -10.92 -10.22
N ASN A 311 21.39 -10.21 -10.65
CA ASN A 311 21.30 -9.62 -11.99
C ASN A 311 21.45 -8.09 -12.02
N TYR A 312 21.81 -7.44 -10.90
CA TYR A 312 21.88 -5.98 -10.83
C TYR A 312 23.04 -5.37 -11.62
N PHE A 313 22.66 -4.65 -12.67
CA PHE A 313 23.40 -3.51 -13.18
C PHE A 313 23.25 -2.35 -12.19
N PHE A 314 24.27 -2.13 -11.36
CA PHE A 314 24.37 -0.92 -10.55
C PHE A 314 24.60 0.28 -11.48
N VAL A 315 23.60 1.14 -11.64
CA VAL A 315 23.84 2.52 -12.04
C VAL A 315 23.79 3.36 -10.77
N LYS A 316 24.92 3.45 -10.08
CA LYS A 316 25.12 4.45 -9.02
C LYS A 316 25.30 5.78 -9.72
N THR A 317 24.23 6.55 -9.85
CA THR A 317 24.24 7.93 -10.37
C THR A 317 24.17 8.96 -9.27
#